data_AF-A0A7W5SEH0-F1
#
_entry.id   AF-A0A7W5SEH0-F1
#
_cell.length_a   1.000
_cell.length_b   1.000
_cell.length_c   1.000
_cell.angle_alpha   90.00
_cell.angle_beta   90.00
_cell.angle_gamma   90.00
#
_symmetry.space_group_name_H-M   'P 1'
#
loop_
_entity.id
_entity.type
_entity.pdbx_description
1 polymer ?
#
loop_
_entity_poly.entity_id
_entity_poly.type
_entity_poly.pdbx_seq_one_letter_code
_entity_poly.pdbx_strand_id
1 'polypeptide(L)'
;MTPRLDQLTGPAEVGSLYLVPTVAGKWHGVKRHWPVIGPKHSDAHCLNFEWSHYHIDPRFIWAGSREELDDQFWRLVAASPLMTSERINPDGLPAPVWRLRKCRRVGNPFARDLLNLVVSNGNQNWKCHFDEWTSKQARHDGRGWVCPHRAVPLADHSPVYGVITCPLHMLRIDVRTGVVLPPLKEAVHDA
;
A
#
# COMPACT_ATOMS: atom_id res chain seq x y z
N MET A 1 -7.88 -25.72 -3.33
CA MET A 1 -7.90 -24.58 -4.28
C MET A 1 -7.09 -23.45 -3.67
N THR A 2 -6.18 -22.79 -4.40
CA THR A 2 -5.42 -21.65 -3.86
C THR A 2 -6.32 -20.41 -3.85
N PRO A 3 -6.51 -19.73 -2.71
CA PRO A 3 -7.36 -18.54 -2.63
C PRO A 3 -6.74 -17.37 -3.40
N ARG A 4 -7.59 -16.51 -4.00
CA ARG A 4 -7.17 -15.22 -4.53
C ARG A 4 -7.10 -14.19 -3.41
N LEU A 5 -6.07 -13.36 -3.46
CA LEU A 5 -5.84 -12.29 -2.47
C LEU A 5 -7.04 -11.33 -2.41
N ASP A 6 -7.62 -11.00 -3.57
CA ASP A 6 -8.79 -10.14 -3.68
C ASP A 6 -10.11 -10.81 -3.31
N GLN A 7 -10.09 -12.02 -2.74
CA GLN A 7 -11.27 -12.73 -2.24
C GLN A 7 -11.21 -12.99 -0.74
N LEU A 8 -10.12 -12.60 -0.07
CA LEU A 8 -9.99 -12.79 1.36
C LEU A 8 -10.99 -11.91 2.13
N THR A 9 -11.44 -12.45 3.26
CA THR A 9 -12.29 -11.77 4.27
C THR A 9 -11.51 -11.46 5.55
N GLY A 10 -10.19 -11.66 5.52
CA GLY A 10 -9.29 -11.43 6.63
C GLY A 10 -7.84 -11.40 6.15
N PRO A 11 -6.90 -11.08 7.05
CA PRO A 11 -5.52 -10.84 6.66
C PRO A 11 -4.86 -12.03 5.98
N ALA A 12 -3.94 -11.74 5.04
CA ALA A 12 -3.10 -12.78 4.47
C ALA A 12 -2.17 -13.38 5.54
N GLU A 13 -2.10 -14.70 5.61
CA GLU A 13 -1.29 -15.42 6.59
C GLU A 13 0.13 -15.61 6.08
N VAL A 14 1.12 -15.31 6.93
CA VAL A 14 2.53 -15.54 6.62
C VAL A 14 2.77 -17.04 6.44
N GLY A 15 3.48 -17.40 5.37
CA GLY A 15 3.75 -18.79 5.02
C GLY A 15 2.79 -19.37 3.98
N SER A 16 1.57 -18.83 3.89
CA SER A 16 0.53 -19.33 3.00
C SER A 16 0.71 -18.89 1.55
N LEU A 17 0.19 -19.69 0.62
CA LEU A 17 0.23 -19.43 -0.82
C LEU A 17 -1.09 -18.82 -1.30
N TYR A 18 -1.00 -17.76 -2.09
CA TYR A 18 -2.14 -17.03 -2.65
C TYR A 18 -1.96 -16.81 -4.14
N LEU A 19 -3.06 -16.70 -4.88
CA LEU A 19 -3.06 -16.06 -6.19
C LEU A 19 -3.04 -14.55 -5.96
N VAL A 20 -1.95 -13.90 -6.37
CA VAL A 20 -1.69 -12.47 -6.16
C VAL A 20 -1.64 -11.77 -7.52
N PRO A 21 -2.23 -10.56 -7.66
CA PRO A 21 -2.12 -9.82 -8.91
C PRO A 21 -0.67 -9.39 -9.11
N THR A 22 -0.15 -9.62 -10.32
CA THR A 22 1.22 -9.24 -10.68
C THR A 22 1.26 -8.51 -12.01
N VAL A 23 2.14 -7.53 -12.13
CA VAL A 23 2.33 -6.75 -13.36
C VAL A 23 3.74 -6.97 -13.88
N ALA A 24 3.87 -7.24 -15.18
CA ALA A 24 5.17 -7.33 -15.83
C ALA A 24 5.73 -5.91 -16.04
N GLY A 25 6.92 -5.64 -15.52
CA GLY A 25 7.57 -4.34 -15.70
C GLY A 25 8.96 -4.29 -15.09
N LYS A 26 9.69 -3.22 -15.43
CA LYS A 26 10.99 -2.87 -14.86
C LYS A 26 10.78 -2.07 -13.58
N TRP A 27 11.37 -2.55 -12.49
CA TRP A 27 11.41 -1.88 -11.19
C TRP A 27 12.82 -2.02 -10.62
N HIS A 28 13.45 -0.91 -10.23
CA HIS A 28 14.88 -0.83 -9.85
C HIS A 28 15.82 -1.59 -10.80
N GLY A 29 15.69 -1.35 -12.10
CA GLY A 29 16.56 -1.97 -13.11
C GLY A 29 16.14 -3.38 -13.54
N VAL A 30 15.27 -4.05 -12.79
CA VAL A 30 14.96 -5.47 -12.97
C VAL A 30 13.57 -5.68 -13.58
N LYS A 31 13.49 -6.37 -14.72
CA LYS A 31 12.23 -6.70 -15.41
C LYS A 31 11.67 -8.05 -14.94
N ARG A 32 10.52 -8.06 -14.25
CA ARG A 32 9.85 -9.26 -13.69
C ARG A 32 8.34 -9.06 -13.59
N HIS A 33 7.63 -10.09 -13.13
CA HIS A 33 6.24 -9.98 -12.67
C HIS A 33 6.19 -9.62 -11.18
N TRP A 34 6.01 -8.33 -10.90
CA TRP A 34 5.98 -7.78 -9.56
C TRP A 34 4.58 -7.89 -8.95
N PRO A 35 4.46 -8.34 -7.68
CA PRO A 35 3.17 -8.30 -6.99
C PRO A 35 2.77 -6.85 -6.72
N VAL A 36 1.49 -6.54 -6.90
CA VAL A 36 0.96 -5.17 -6.82
C VAL A 36 -0.29 -5.07 -5.95
N ILE A 37 -0.59 -3.88 -5.45
CA ILE A 37 -1.78 -3.58 -4.65
C ILE A 37 -2.72 -2.66 -5.44
N GLY A 38 -4.00 -3.01 -5.48
CA GLY A 38 -5.05 -2.14 -6.00
C GLY A 38 -5.00 -1.91 -7.52
N PRO A 39 -5.82 -0.97 -8.03
CA PRO A 39 -5.84 -0.61 -9.44
C PRO A 39 -4.66 0.29 -9.81
N LYS A 40 -4.38 0.37 -11.11
CA LYS A 40 -3.46 1.37 -11.67
C LYS A 40 -4.02 2.77 -11.46
N HIS A 41 -3.22 3.73 -11.01
CA HIS A 41 -3.66 5.11 -10.81
C HIS A 41 -2.52 6.11 -10.96
N SER A 42 -2.82 7.40 -10.77
CA SER A 42 -1.88 8.51 -10.63
C SER A 42 -2.34 9.35 -9.45
N ASP A 43 -1.41 9.94 -8.70
CA ASP A 43 -1.69 10.81 -7.55
C ASP A 43 -1.34 12.27 -7.84
N ALA A 44 -1.61 12.71 -9.07
CA ALA A 44 -1.41 14.10 -9.50
C ALA A 44 -2.14 15.10 -8.59
N HIS A 45 -3.38 14.79 -8.16
CA HIS A 45 -4.25 15.74 -7.46
C HIS A 45 -3.66 16.30 -6.15
N CYS A 46 -3.18 15.43 -5.25
CA CYS A 46 -2.60 15.86 -3.98
C CYS A 46 -1.12 15.53 -3.84
N LEU A 47 -0.61 14.45 -4.46
CA LEU A 47 0.78 14.01 -4.26
C LEU A 47 1.74 14.48 -5.36
N ASN A 48 1.23 15.20 -6.36
CA ASN A 48 1.98 15.70 -7.51
C ASN A 48 2.76 14.59 -8.24
N PHE A 49 2.17 13.39 -8.31
CA PHE A 49 2.76 12.24 -8.99
C PHE A 49 1.92 11.86 -10.22
N GLU A 50 2.28 12.45 -11.35
CA GLU A 50 1.51 12.37 -12.60
C GLU A 50 1.61 11.01 -13.29
N TRP A 51 2.63 10.22 -12.96
CA TRP A 51 2.87 8.95 -13.60
C TRP A 51 1.82 7.90 -13.21
N SER A 52 1.30 7.21 -14.22
CA SER A 52 0.45 6.03 -13.99
C SER A 52 1.27 4.91 -13.38
N HIS A 53 0.80 4.30 -12.30
CA HIS A 53 1.58 3.34 -11.55
C HIS A 53 0.73 2.34 -10.77
N TYR A 54 1.40 1.28 -10.30
CA TYR A 54 0.92 0.34 -9.31
C TYR A 54 1.81 0.40 -8.07
N HIS A 55 1.22 0.33 -6.88
CA HIS A 55 2.00 0.10 -5.67
C HIS A 55 2.46 -1.34 -5.62
N ILE A 56 3.72 -1.53 -5.23
CA ILE A 56 4.27 -2.85 -5.00
C ILE A 56 3.64 -3.47 -3.75
N ASP A 57 3.35 -4.79 -3.79
CA ASP A 57 2.95 -5.54 -2.59
C ASP A 57 4.17 -6.23 -1.95
N PRO A 58 4.80 -5.60 -0.94
CA PRO A 58 6.00 -6.14 -0.30
C PRO A 58 5.76 -7.46 0.43
N ARG A 59 4.49 -7.80 0.75
CA ARG A 59 4.16 -9.07 1.42
C ARG A 59 4.57 -10.28 0.57
N PHE A 60 4.67 -10.12 -0.74
CA PHE A 60 4.94 -11.19 -1.70
C PHE A 60 6.29 -11.07 -2.41
N ILE A 61 7.16 -10.17 -1.97
CA ILE A 61 8.53 -10.02 -2.48
C ILE A 61 9.52 -10.77 -1.59
N TRP A 62 10.48 -11.44 -2.24
CA TRP A 62 11.68 -11.97 -1.59
C TRP A 62 12.80 -10.93 -1.68
N ALA A 63 13.21 -10.41 -0.54
CA ALA A 63 14.35 -9.53 -0.28
C ALA A 63 15.53 -10.23 0.46
N GLY A 64 15.49 -11.55 0.66
CA GLY A 64 16.57 -12.34 1.28
C GLY A 64 16.44 -12.54 2.80
N SER A 65 17.56 -12.79 3.49
CA SER A 65 17.58 -13.20 4.91
C SER A 65 17.45 -12.06 5.94
N ARG A 66 17.28 -10.80 5.50
CA ARG A 66 17.22 -9.60 6.39
C ARG A 66 15.86 -8.89 6.37
N GLU A 67 14.85 -9.56 5.82
CA GLU A 67 13.60 -8.98 5.30
C GLU A 67 12.64 -8.31 6.30
N GLU A 68 12.59 -8.75 7.55
CA GLU A 68 11.56 -8.28 8.49
C GLU A 68 11.96 -7.01 9.24
N LEU A 69 13.22 -6.60 9.16
CA LEU A 69 13.78 -5.46 9.90
C LEU A 69 14.42 -4.38 9.02
N ASP A 70 14.40 -4.53 7.69
CA ASP A 70 15.04 -3.55 6.80
C ASP A 70 14.11 -2.37 6.48
N ASP A 71 14.20 -1.31 7.27
CA ASP A 71 13.52 -0.02 7.04
C ASP A 71 13.79 0.53 5.62
N GLN A 72 14.97 0.30 5.04
CA GLN A 72 15.27 0.78 3.69
C GLN A 72 14.41 0.08 2.64
N PHE A 73 14.20 -1.24 2.78
CA PHE A 73 13.30 -1.98 1.89
C PHE A 73 11.87 -1.42 1.95
N TRP A 74 11.37 -1.15 3.15
CA TRP A 74 10.02 -0.63 3.34
C TRP A 74 9.84 0.79 2.80
N ARG A 75 10.83 1.66 3.00
CA ARG A 75 10.86 2.98 2.38
C ARG A 75 10.91 2.88 0.86
N LEU A 76 11.71 1.95 0.33
CA LEU A 76 11.86 1.76 -1.11
C LEU A 76 10.52 1.39 -1.77
N VAL A 77 9.84 0.35 -1.27
CA VAL A 77 8.55 -0.09 -1.84
C VAL A 77 7.44 0.94 -1.68
N ALA A 78 7.47 1.74 -0.61
CA ALA A 78 6.49 2.80 -0.39
C ALA A 78 6.74 4.03 -1.30
N ALA A 79 8.00 4.41 -1.51
CA ALA A 79 8.37 5.60 -2.27
C ALA A 79 8.55 5.35 -3.78
N SER A 80 8.75 4.09 -4.19
CA SER A 80 9.06 3.73 -5.58
C SER A 80 8.01 2.76 -6.12
N PRO A 81 6.86 3.24 -6.63
CA PRO A 81 5.87 2.37 -7.26
C PRO A 81 6.38 1.80 -8.59
N LEU A 82 5.72 0.77 -9.10
CA LEU A 82 5.91 0.32 -10.47
C LEU A 82 5.20 1.30 -11.40
N MET A 83 5.95 2.23 -11.99
CA MET A 83 5.41 3.35 -12.76
C MET A 83 5.75 3.31 -14.24
N THR A 84 5.02 4.11 -15.01
CA THR A 84 5.34 4.49 -16.40
C THR A 84 6.04 5.83 -16.44
N SER A 85 7.11 5.96 -17.20
CA SER A 85 7.72 7.22 -17.60
C SER A 85 8.46 7.03 -18.92
N GLU A 86 8.97 8.12 -19.52
CA GLU A 86 9.81 8.04 -20.73
C GLU A 86 11.05 7.14 -20.55
N ARG A 87 11.55 7.00 -19.31
CA ARG A 87 12.75 6.22 -18.99
C ARG A 87 12.45 4.82 -18.46
N ILE A 88 11.26 4.62 -17.86
CA ILE A 88 10.91 3.41 -17.12
C ILE A 88 9.56 2.93 -17.61
N ASN A 89 9.53 1.73 -18.21
CA ASN A 89 8.31 1.15 -18.81
C ASN A 89 7.62 2.13 -19.81
N PRO A 90 8.34 2.64 -20.83
CA PRO A 90 7.80 3.64 -21.76
C PRO A 90 6.62 3.11 -22.58
N ASP A 91 6.56 1.80 -22.80
CA ASP A 91 5.46 1.13 -23.51
C ASP A 91 4.21 0.93 -22.63
N GLY A 92 4.21 1.49 -21.42
CA GLY A 92 3.16 1.33 -20.44
C GLY A 92 3.32 0.09 -19.55
N LEU A 93 2.29 -0.14 -18.73
CA LEU A 93 2.20 -1.30 -17.84
C LEU A 93 0.95 -2.12 -18.21
N PRO A 94 1.09 -3.45 -18.41
CA PRO A 94 -0.02 -4.31 -18.76
C PRO A 94 -1.00 -4.49 -17.60
N ALA A 95 -2.16 -5.05 -17.90
CA ALA A 95 -3.12 -5.46 -16.86
C ALA A 95 -2.52 -6.54 -15.93
N PRO A 96 -2.92 -6.59 -14.65
CA PRO A 96 -2.41 -7.59 -13.73
C PRO A 96 -2.79 -9.00 -14.13
N VAL A 97 -1.86 -9.94 -13.96
CA VAL A 97 -2.08 -11.38 -14.09
C VAL A 97 -1.88 -12.06 -12.74
N TRP A 98 -2.76 -13.01 -12.44
CA TRP A 98 -2.74 -13.76 -11.19
C TRP A 98 -1.60 -14.76 -11.17
N ARG A 99 -0.73 -14.68 -10.17
CA ARG A 99 0.37 -15.64 -9.99
C ARG A 99 0.42 -16.15 -8.56
N LEU A 100 0.80 -17.42 -8.42
CA LEU A 100 1.04 -18.03 -7.13
C LEU A 100 2.22 -17.34 -6.43
N ARG A 101 2.01 -16.87 -5.20
CA ARG A 101 3.01 -16.22 -4.36
C ARG A 101 2.84 -16.65 -2.91
N LYS A 102 3.96 -16.77 -2.19
CA LYS A 102 3.98 -17.02 -0.74
C LYS A 102 3.91 -15.68 -0.02
N CYS A 103 2.95 -15.50 0.87
CA CYS A 103 2.95 -14.36 1.79
C CYS A 103 4.14 -14.53 2.75
N ARG A 104 4.99 -13.52 2.82
CA ARG A 104 6.26 -13.57 3.57
C ARG A 104 6.23 -12.76 4.84
N ARG A 105 5.28 -11.83 4.97
CA ARG A 105 5.18 -10.89 6.09
C ARG A 105 3.78 -10.31 6.16
N VAL A 106 3.37 -9.90 7.35
CA VAL A 106 2.00 -9.42 7.65
C VAL A 106 1.72 -8.04 7.03
N GLY A 107 2.73 -7.16 6.99
CA GLY A 107 2.62 -5.78 6.54
C GLY A 107 3.87 -4.99 6.90
N ASN A 108 3.86 -3.68 6.68
CA ASN A 108 4.99 -2.80 7.01
C ASN A 108 5.08 -2.58 8.53
N PRO A 109 6.08 -3.12 9.25
CA PRO A 109 6.24 -2.88 10.68
C PRO A 109 6.62 -1.42 10.99
N PHE A 110 7.16 -0.69 10.01
CA PHE A 110 7.57 0.71 10.10
C PHE A 110 6.50 1.67 9.54
N ALA A 111 5.26 1.21 9.31
CA ALA A 111 4.20 2.05 8.74
C ALA A 111 3.96 3.32 9.57
N ARG A 112 4.08 3.22 10.90
CA ARG A 112 3.97 4.36 11.81
C ARG A 112 5.09 5.37 11.62
N ASP A 113 6.33 4.92 11.52
CA ASP A 113 7.49 5.79 11.36
C ASP A 113 7.49 6.47 9.99
N LEU A 114 7.09 5.73 8.95
CA LEU A 114 6.89 6.30 7.62
C LEU A 114 5.77 7.34 7.62
N LEU A 115 4.65 7.08 8.30
CA LEU A 115 3.56 8.05 8.44
C LEU A 115 4.03 9.30 9.18
N ASN A 116 4.76 9.15 10.29
CA ASN A 116 5.31 10.28 11.02
C ASN A 116 6.23 11.11 10.13
N LEU A 117 7.11 10.46 9.36
CA LEU A 117 8.00 11.15 8.42
C LEU A 117 7.24 11.98 7.38
N VAL A 118 6.19 11.43 6.76
CA VAL A 118 5.44 12.18 5.73
C VAL A 118 4.65 13.34 6.33
N VAL A 119 4.22 13.23 7.58
CA VAL A 119 3.52 14.29 8.32
C VAL A 119 4.50 15.37 8.80
N SER A 120 5.61 15.00 9.43
CA SER A 120 6.58 15.91 10.04
C SER A 120 7.35 16.73 9.01
N ASN A 121 7.52 16.21 7.79
CA ASN A 121 8.20 16.93 6.72
C ASN A 121 7.43 18.16 6.22
N GLY A 122 6.22 18.44 6.74
CA GLY A 122 5.45 19.64 6.41
C GLY A 122 5.07 19.73 4.93
N ASN A 123 5.09 18.61 4.21
CA ASN A 123 4.87 18.60 2.77
C ASN A 123 3.40 18.89 2.46
N GLN A 124 3.15 20.04 1.81
CA GLN A 124 1.80 20.51 1.46
C GLN A 124 1.00 19.47 0.65
N ASN A 125 1.67 18.62 -0.12
CA ASN A 125 1.05 17.55 -0.89
C ASN A 125 0.41 16.48 0.01
N TRP A 126 1.16 16.03 1.02
CA TRP A 126 0.63 15.09 2.01
C TRP A 126 -0.45 15.72 2.87
N LYS A 127 -0.34 17.02 3.17
CA LYS A 127 -1.40 17.76 3.84
C LYS A 127 -2.71 17.79 3.02
N CYS A 128 -2.63 18.12 1.73
CA CYS A 128 -3.79 18.03 0.80
C CYS A 128 -4.44 16.65 0.90
N HIS A 129 -3.62 15.60 0.80
CA HIS A 129 -4.09 14.22 0.85
C HIS A 129 -4.82 13.91 2.16
N PHE A 130 -4.23 14.19 3.32
CA PHE A 130 -4.87 13.89 4.59
C PHE A 130 -6.10 14.75 4.86
N ASP A 131 -6.08 16.04 4.50
CA ASP A 131 -7.22 16.94 4.67
C ASP A 131 -8.43 16.50 3.82
N GLU A 132 -8.20 16.04 2.59
CA GLU A 132 -9.25 15.57 1.69
C GLU A 132 -9.99 14.34 2.24
N TRP A 133 -9.22 13.38 2.78
CA TRP A 133 -9.75 12.06 3.12
C TRP A 133 -10.15 11.90 4.59
N THR A 134 -9.62 12.71 5.50
CA THR A 134 -9.99 12.62 6.94
C THR A 134 -11.50 12.79 7.11
N SER A 135 -12.08 11.99 8.01
CA SER A 135 -13.52 11.91 8.29
C SER A 135 -14.39 11.37 7.15
N LYS A 136 -13.83 11.01 5.99
CA LYS A 136 -14.58 10.30 4.94
C LYS A 136 -14.87 8.86 5.36
N GLN A 137 -15.98 8.32 4.85
CA GLN A 137 -16.40 6.95 5.11
C GLN A 137 -15.81 6.01 4.05
N ALA A 138 -15.07 5.00 4.49
CA ALA A 138 -14.71 3.87 3.63
C ALA A 138 -15.97 3.05 3.30
N ARG A 139 -16.06 2.55 2.06
CA ARG A 139 -17.10 1.60 1.67
C ARG A 139 -16.82 0.24 2.30
N HIS A 140 -17.84 -0.49 2.72
CA HIS A 140 -17.72 -1.91 3.06
C HIS A 140 -18.22 -2.75 1.88
N ASP A 141 -17.48 -3.76 1.45
CA ASP A 141 -17.85 -4.60 0.29
C ASP A 141 -18.33 -6.02 0.66
N GLY A 142 -18.62 -6.23 1.94
CA GLY A 142 -19.04 -7.51 2.51
C GLY A 142 -17.87 -8.37 3.00
N ARG A 143 -16.65 -8.11 2.52
CA ARG A 143 -15.44 -8.82 2.96
C ARG A 143 -14.60 -7.97 3.90
N GLY A 144 -14.63 -6.66 3.70
CA GLY A 144 -14.00 -5.69 4.58
C GLY A 144 -14.18 -4.27 4.07
N TRP A 145 -13.36 -3.37 4.62
CA TRP A 145 -13.31 -1.98 4.19
C TRP A 145 -12.59 -1.82 2.86
N VAL A 146 -13.01 -0.82 2.09
CA VAL A 146 -12.43 -0.41 0.82
C VAL A 146 -12.05 1.06 0.94
N CYS A 147 -10.75 1.34 0.79
CA CYS A 147 -10.19 2.67 0.95
C CYS A 147 -10.88 3.67 0.01
N PRO A 148 -11.34 4.84 0.52
CA PRO A 148 -12.09 5.79 -0.30
C PRO A 148 -11.21 6.51 -1.34
N HIS A 149 -9.87 6.54 -1.15
CA HIS A 149 -8.95 7.22 -2.06
C HIS A 149 -8.87 6.56 -3.46
N ARG A 150 -8.53 5.27 -3.52
CA ARG A 150 -8.32 4.54 -4.79
C ARG A 150 -9.09 3.21 -4.87
N ALA A 151 -10.16 3.10 -4.09
CA ALA A 151 -11.01 1.90 -4.02
C ALA A 151 -10.23 0.60 -3.74
N VAL A 152 -9.15 0.70 -2.96
CA VAL A 152 -8.32 -0.47 -2.61
C VAL A 152 -9.01 -1.31 -1.54
N PRO A 153 -9.25 -2.61 -1.78
CA PRO A 153 -9.73 -3.52 -0.75
C PRO A 153 -8.70 -3.61 0.39
N LEU A 154 -9.17 -3.57 1.63
CA LEU A 154 -8.33 -3.60 2.82
C LEU A 154 -8.54 -4.87 3.67
N ALA A 155 -9.41 -5.79 3.23
CA ALA A 155 -9.79 -6.99 3.98
C ALA A 155 -8.58 -7.90 4.28
N ASP A 156 -7.59 -7.92 3.40
CA ASP A 156 -6.39 -8.73 3.50
C ASP A 156 -5.24 -8.06 4.30
N HIS A 157 -5.48 -6.87 4.86
CA HIS A 157 -4.51 -6.14 5.68
C HIS A 157 -4.83 -6.26 7.18
N SER A 158 -3.82 -6.62 7.97
CA SER A 158 -3.97 -6.72 9.42
C SER A 158 -4.18 -5.35 10.07
N PRO A 159 -5.21 -5.18 10.90
CA PRO A 159 -5.34 -3.98 11.72
C PRO A 159 -4.32 -3.99 12.86
N VAL A 160 -3.85 -2.80 13.25
CA VAL A 160 -3.00 -2.58 14.40
C VAL A 160 -3.72 -1.62 15.35
N TYR A 161 -3.98 -2.06 16.58
CA TYR A 161 -4.77 -1.31 17.57
C TYR A 161 -6.13 -0.82 17.04
N GLY A 162 -6.82 -1.67 16.27
CA GLY A 162 -8.13 -1.34 15.69
C GLY A 162 -8.08 -0.37 14.51
N VAL A 163 -6.90 -0.13 13.91
CA VAL A 163 -6.74 0.74 12.75
C VAL A 163 -6.11 -0.04 11.60
N ILE A 164 -6.71 0.03 10.41
CA ILE A 164 -6.10 -0.43 9.17
C ILE A 164 -5.39 0.76 8.53
N THR A 165 -4.08 0.62 8.30
CA THR A 165 -3.34 1.61 7.50
C THR A 165 -3.37 1.18 6.04
N CYS A 166 -3.96 1.99 5.18
CA CYS A 166 -3.98 1.78 3.74
C CYS A 166 -2.53 1.67 3.23
N PRO A 167 -2.15 0.59 2.53
CA PRO A 167 -0.77 0.34 2.12
C PRO A 167 -0.28 1.25 0.99
N LEU A 168 -1.17 2.00 0.33
CA LEU A 168 -0.79 2.92 -0.74
C LEU A 168 -0.23 4.22 -0.16
N HIS A 169 -1.09 4.95 0.56
CA HIS A 169 -0.82 6.33 0.99
C HIS A 169 -1.14 6.55 2.48
N MET A 170 -1.08 5.49 3.27
CA MET A 170 -1.08 5.53 4.74
C MET A 170 -2.33 6.16 5.40
N LEU A 171 -3.42 6.34 4.66
CA LEU A 171 -4.72 6.67 5.25
C LEU A 171 -5.07 5.64 6.33
N ARG A 172 -5.54 6.13 7.47
CA ARG A 172 -5.85 5.31 8.65
C ARG A 172 -7.36 5.11 8.72
N ILE A 173 -7.82 3.87 8.70
CA ILE A 173 -9.25 3.53 8.74
C ILE A 173 -9.55 2.83 10.06
N ASP A 174 -10.48 3.37 10.85
CA ASP A 174 -10.98 2.70 12.05
C ASP A 174 -11.76 1.42 11.66
N VAL A 175 -11.39 0.27 12.24
CA VAL A 175 -11.97 -1.03 11.83
C VAL A 175 -13.45 -1.16 12.15
N ARG A 176 -13.94 -0.44 13.16
CA ARG A 176 -15.31 -0.57 13.66
C ARG A 176 -16.28 0.27 12.83
N THR A 177 -15.85 1.46 12.46
CA THR A 177 -16.69 2.48 11.83
C THR A 177 -16.39 2.63 10.34
N GLY A 178 -15.19 2.27 9.89
CA GLY A 178 -14.72 2.52 8.52
C GLY A 178 -14.40 3.99 8.25
N VAL A 179 -14.44 4.86 9.27
CA VAL A 179 -14.12 6.28 9.13
C VAL A 179 -12.60 6.45 9.00
N VAL A 180 -12.19 7.30 8.07
CA VAL A 180 -10.79 7.71 7.94
C VAL A 180 -10.42 8.63 9.10
N LEU A 181 -9.46 8.17 9.89
CA LEU A 181 -8.89 8.89 11.01
C LEU A 181 -7.89 9.95 10.52
N PRO A 182 -7.68 11.03 11.29
CA PRO A 182 -6.60 11.96 11.02
C PRO A 182 -5.23 11.25 11.02
N PRO A 183 -4.22 11.84 10.36
CA PRO A 183 -2.85 11.37 10.48
C PRO A 183 -2.43 11.38 11.97
N LEU A 184 -1.38 10.61 12.29
CA LEU A 184 -0.83 10.67 13.64
C LEU A 184 -0.36 12.10 13.90
N LYS A 185 -0.83 12.71 15.00
CA LYS A 185 -0.22 13.94 15.48
C LYS A 185 1.20 13.59 15.93
N GLU A 186 2.15 14.51 15.71
CA GLU A 186 3.42 14.42 16.42
C GLU A 186 3.10 14.22 17.90
N ALA A 187 3.76 13.23 18.52
CA ALA A 187 3.80 13.23 19.96
C ALA A 187 4.48 14.56 20.32
N VAL A 188 3.70 15.51 20.82
CA VAL A 188 4.26 16.65 21.50
C VAL A 188 5.01 16.02 22.67
N HIS A 189 6.33 15.93 22.54
CA HIS A 189 7.17 15.67 23.67
C HIS A 189 7.01 16.90 24.55
N ASP A 190 6.06 16.84 25.49
CA ASP A 190 6.00 17.78 26.60
C ASP A 190 7.38 17.69 27.28
N ALA A 191 8.18 18.72 27.05
CA ALA A 191 9.50 18.90 27.65
C ALA A 191 9.39 19.28 29.13
#